data_AF-K9UGT1-F1
#
_entry.id   AF-K9UGT1-F1
#
_cell.length_a   1.000
_cell.length_b   1.000
_cell.length_c   1.000
_cell.angle_alpha   90.00
_cell.angle_beta   90.00
_cell.angle_gamma   90.00
#
_symmetry.space_group_name_H-M   'P 1'
#
loop_
_entity.id
_entity.type
_entity.pdbx_description
1 polymer ?
#
loop_
_entity_poly.entity_id
_entity_poly.type
_entity_poly.pdbx_seq_one_letter_code
_entity_poly.pdbx_strand_id
1 'polypeptide(L)'
;MQQIGYQKDSNAWIFQTWASFVLSVGMTTTGIIYLPVDLWTKGFMGMGLGFSVASTFTLAKTQRDLHESTKLTSKIEEAKVEQILSQHGRA
;
A
#
# COMPACT_ATOMS: atom_id res chain seq x y z
N MET A 1 9.69 14.30 -21.52
CA MET A 1 9.86 13.17 -20.59
C MET A 1 9.71 13.69 -19.17
N GLN A 2 8.52 13.56 -18.58
CA GLN A 2 8.27 14.00 -17.20
C GLN A 2 9.01 13.03 -16.26
N GLN A 3 10.07 13.50 -15.62
CA GLN A 3 10.74 12.76 -14.54
C GLN A 3 9.73 12.54 -13.41
N ILE A 4 9.20 11.32 -13.27
CA ILE A 4 8.43 10.91 -12.08
C ILE A 4 9.42 10.79 -10.93
N GLY A 5 9.76 11.95 -10.35
CA GLY A 5 10.61 12.07 -9.19
C GLY A 5 10.02 11.24 -8.06
N TYR A 6 10.81 10.34 -7.51
CA TYR A 6 10.46 9.60 -6.31
C TYR A 6 10.49 10.58 -5.14
N GLN A 7 9.37 11.28 -4.92
CA GLN A 7 9.18 12.09 -3.71
C GLN A 7 9.09 11.12 -2.54
N LYS A 8 10.17 11.04 -1.75
CA LYS A 8 10.13 10.38 -0.45
C LYS A 8 9.28 11.23 0.47
N ASP A 9 8.25 10.62 1.05
CA ASP A 9 7.48 11.27 2.10
C ASP A 9 8.42 11.77 3.21
N SER A 10 8.12 12.95 3.76
CA SER A 10 8.88 13.50 4.88
C SER A 10 8.79 12.55 6.09
N ASN A 11 9.86 12.45 6.88
CA ASN A 11 9.89 11.66 8.11
C ASN A 11 8.71 12.00 9.06
N ALA A 12 8.27 13.27 9.07
CA ALA A 12 7.11 13.70 9.84
C ALA A 12 5.80 13.04 9.37
N TRP A 13 5.61 12.91 8.04
CA TRP A 13 4.43 12.29 7.45
C TRP A 13 4.39 10.78 7.71
N ILE A 14 5.54 10.12 7.61
CA ILE A 14 5.69 8.70 7.93
C ILE A 14 5.30 8.45 9.39
N PHE A 15 5.81 9.27 10.31
CA PHE A 15 5.47 9.19 11.72
C PHE A 15 3.97 9.40 11.97
N GLN A 16 3.38 10.46 11.40
CA GLN A 16 1.95 10.75 11.54
C GLN A 16 1.07 9.58 11.07
N THR A 17 1.42 8.98 9.93
CA THR A 17 0.66 7.86 9.35
C THR A 17 0.69 6.65 10.29
N TRP A 18 1.87 6.29 10.81
CA TRP A 18 2.01 5.21 11.79
C TRP A 18 1.28 5.51 13.10
N ALA A 19 1.41 6.73 13.62
CA ALA A 19 0.72 7.14 14.84
C ALA A 19 -0.80 7.04 14.68
N SER A 20 -1.35 7.51 13.55
CA SER A 20 -2.79 7.47 13.26
C SER A 20 -3.31 6.03 13.14
N PHE A 21 -2.53 5.16 12.49
CA PHE A 21 -2.88 3.75 12.37
C PHE A 21 -2.92 3.04 13.73
N VAL A 22 -1.87 3.19 14.54
CA VAL A 22 -1.78 2.58 15.87
C VAL A 22 -2.88 3.12 16.79
N LEU A 23 -3.16 4.42 16.73
CA LEU A 23 -4.22 5.04 17.51
C LEU A 23 -5.61 4.53 17.10
N SER A 24 -5.89 4.39 15.80
CA SER A 24 -7.15 3.83 15.30
C SER A 24 -7.39 2.38 15.75
N VAL A 25 -6.38 1.51 15.55
CA VAL A 25 -6.44 0.10 15.96
C VAL A 25 -6.54 -0.02 17.48
N GLY A 26 -5.78 0.79 18.22
CA GLY A 26 -5.78 0.82 19.68
C GLY A 26 -7.12 1.27 20.25
N MET A 27 -7.69 2.37 19.74
CA MET A 27 -9.01 2.85 20.16
C MET A 27 -10.11 1.83 19.90
N THR A 28 -10.11 1.21 18.71
CA THR A 28 -11.12 0.20 18.36
C THR A 28 -10.99 -1.04 19.25
N THR A 29 -9.76 -1.53 19.47
CA THR A 29 -9.49 -2.68 20.34
C THR A 29 -9.91 -2.39 21.78
N THR A 30 -9.61 -1.19 22.28
CA THR A 30 -10.02 -0.72 23.61
C THR A 30 -11.55 -0.68 23.71
N GLY A 31 -12.24 -0.19 22.69
CA GLY A 31 -13.71 -0.20 22.61
C GLY A 31 -14.30 -1.62 22.69
N ILE A 32 -13.68 -2.59 22.02
CA ILE A 32 -14.11 -4.01 22.08
C ILE A 32 -13.92 -4.57 23.50
N ILE A 33 -12.82 -4.24 24.19
CA ILE A 33 -12.55 -4.72 25.55
C ILE A 33 -13.58 -4.17 26.55
N TYR A 34 -13.89 -2.87 26.48
CA TYR A 34 -14.84 -2.21 27.38
C TYR A 34 -16.32 -2.47 27.06
N LEU A 35 -16.62 -3.11 25.93
CA LEU A 35 -17.99 -3.43 25.55
C LEU A 35 -18.61 -4.44 26.54
N PRO A 36 -19.80 -4.17 27.13
CA PRO A 36 -20.43 -5.07 28.10
C PRO A 36 -21.19 -6.21 27.39
N VAL A 37 -20.46 -7.07 26.68
CA VAL A 37 -20.99 -8.21 25.94
C VAL A 37 -20.24 -9.50 26.27
N ASP A 38 -20.78 -10.63 25.82
CA ASP A 38 -20.18 -11.95 26.00
C ASP A 38 -18.80 -12.07 25.30
N LEU A 39 -17.97 -12.99 25.76
CA LEU A 39 -16.61 -13.19 25.26
C LEU A 39 -16.59 -13.67 23.80
N TRP A 40 -17.56 -14.48 23.36
CA TRP A 40 -17.69 -14.91 21.97
C TRP A 40 -17.95 -13.75 21.03
N THR A 41 -18.85 -12.83 21.41
CA THR A 41 -19.12 -11.61 20.63
C THR A 41 -17.88 -10.73 20.52
N LYS A 42 -17.11 -10.57 21.61
CA LYS A 42 -15.81 -9.86 21.57
C LYS A 42 -14.82 -10.56 20.64
N GLY A 43 -14.76 -11.90 20.71
CA GLY A 43 -13.93 -12.72 19.83
C GLY A 43 -14.29 -12.54 18.36
N PHE A 44 -15.57 -12.53 18.02
CA PHE A 44 -16.05 -12.28 16.66
C PHE A 44 -15.62 -10.89 16.14
N MET A 45 -15.81 -9.85 16.95
CA MET A 45 -15.35 -8.49 16.60
C MET A 45 -13.84 -8.41 16.46
N GLY A 46 -13.09 -9.07 17.35
CA GLY A 46 -11.62 -9.13 17.27
C GLY A 46 -11.12 -9.85 16.02
N MET A 47 -11.75 -10.96 15.64
CA MET A 47 -11.45 -11.66 14.38
C MET A 47 -11.71 -10.76 13.16
N GLY A 48 -12.86 -10.08 13.14
CA GLY A 48 -13.19 -9.13 12.07
C GLY A 48 -12.17 -8.00 11.97
N LEU A 49 -11.84 -7.35 13.09
CA LEU A 49 -10.83 -6.29 13.13
C LEU A 49 -9.46 -6.79 12.65
N GLY A 50 -9.00 -7.92 13.17
CA GLY A 50 -7.71 -8.51 12.78
C GLY A 50 -7.65 -8.84 11.29
N PHE A 51 -8.71 -9.44 10.74
CA PHE A 51 -8.80 -9.76 9.32
C PHE A 51 -8.86 -8.50 8.45
N SER A 52 -9.63 -7.48 8.84
CA SER A 52 -9.67 -6.19 8.14
C SER A 52 -8.30 -5.50 8.11
N VAL A 53 -7.54 -5.53 9.21
CA VAL A 53 -6.19 -4.99 9.25
C VAL A 53 -5.24 -5.76 8.32
N ALA A 54 -5.24 -7.09 8.40
CA ALA A 54 -4.37 -7.94 7.57
C ALA A 54 -4.67 -7.81 6.06
N SER A 55 -5.96 -7.77 5.70
CA SER A 55 -6.41 -7.57 4.32
C SER A 55 -6.06 -6.18 3.80
N THR A 56 -6.12 -5.14 4.62
CA THR A 56 -5.69 -3.78 4.23
C THR A 56 -4.21 -3.75 3.88
N PHE A 57 -3.33 -4.37 4.68
CA PHE A 57 -1.90 -4.46 4.35
C PHE A 57 -1.63 -5.26 3.08
N THR A 58 -2.33 -6.38 2.91
CA THR A 58 -2.23 -7.20 1.69
C THR A 58 -2.67 -6.41 0.46
N LEU A 59 -3.79 -5.69 0.56
CA LEU A 59 -4.31 -4.83 -0.50
C LEU A 59 -3.34 -3.69 -0.82
N ALA A 60 -2.77 -3.03 0.19
CA ALA A 60 -1.78 -1.97 0.03
C ALA A 60 -0.52 -2.49 -0.69
N LYS A 61 -0.05 -3.69 -0.33
CA LYS A 61 1.05 -4.36 -1.03
C LYS A 61 0.70 -4.62 -2.49
N THR A 62 -0.44 -5.23 -2.76
CA THR A 62 -0.89 -5.50 -4.14
C THR A 62 -0.98 -4.22 -4.97
N GLN A 63 -1.53 -3.14 -4.41
CA GLN A 63 -1.59 -1.84 -5.10
C GLN A 63 -0.20 -1.26 -5.40
N ARG A 64 0.73 -1.35 -4.44
CA ARG A 64 2.11 -0.94 -4.65
C ARG A 64 2.79 -1.76 -5.74
N ASP A 65 2.65 -3.09 -5.69
CA ASP A 65 3.24 -4.01 -6.65
C ASP A 65 2.68 -3.76 -8.07
N LEU A 66 1.39 -3.42 -8.21
CA LEU A 66 0.77 -3.00 -9.48
C LEU A 66 1.32 -1.66 -9.98
N HIS A 67 1.51 -0.69 -9.09
CA HIS A 67 2.04 0.63 -9.43
C HIS A 67 3.49 0.55 -9.92
N GLU A 68 4.32 -0.26 -9.26
CA GLU A 68 5.70 -0.52 -9.67
C GLU A 68 5.74 -1.30 -11.00
N SER A 69 4.92 -2.34 -11.17
CA SER A 69 4.86 -3.13 -12.42
C SER A 69 4.50 -2.29 -13.63
N THR A 70 3.48 -1.43 -13.50
CA THR A 70 3.03 -0.53 -14.58
C THR A 70 4.16 0.42 -15.01
N LYS A 71 4.92 0.95 -14.04
CA LYS A 71 6.06 1.84 -14.32
C LYS A 71 7.24 1.12 -14.96
N LEU A 72 7.43 -0.18 -14.70
CA LEU A 72 8.49 -0.97 -15.31
C LEU A 72 8.14 -1.35 -16.76
N THR A 73 6.89 -1.77 -17.01
CA THR A 73 6.44 -2.14 -18.37
C THR A 73 6.59 -0.98 -19.35
N SER A 74 6.17 0.24 -18.97
CA SER A 74 6.29 1.42 -19.84
C SER A 74 7.74 1.78 -20.19
N LYS A 75 8.68 1.62 -19.25
CA LYS A 75 10.12 1.82 -19.51
C LYS A 75 10.70 0.78 -20.46
N ILE A 76 10.24 -0.47 -20.35
CA ILE A 76 10.68 -1.55 -21.24
C ILE A 76 10.15 -1.31 -22.65
N GLU A 77 8.89 -0.90 -22.79
CA GLU A 77 8.30 -0.54 -24.09
C GLU A 77 9.08 0.63 -24.73
N GLU A 78 9.38 1.68 -23.97
CA GLU A 78 10.15 2.83 -24.46
C GLU A 78 11.56 2.41 -24.94
N ALA A 79 12.29 1.62 -24.14
CA ALA A 79 13.62 1.12 -24.53
C ALA A 79 13.57 0.19 -25.75
N LYS A 80 12.54 -0.65 -25.88
CA LYS A 80 12.38 -1.56 -27.01
C LYS A 80 12.03 -0.79 -28.30
N VAL A 81 11.20 0.24 -28.19
CA VAL A 81 10.90 1.16 -29.31
C VAL A 81 12.17 1.89 -29.76
N GLU A 82 12.97 2.41 -28.82
CA GLU A 82 14.24 3.07 -29.13
C GLU A 82 15.22 2.12 -29.85
N GLN A 83 15.31 0.85 -29.42
CA GLN A 83 16.13 -0.13 -30.10
C GLN A 83 15.69 -0.39 -31.54
N ILE A 84 14.39 -0.58 -31.79
CA ILE A 84 13.85 -0.81 -33.14
C ILE A 84 14.16 0.39 -34.05
N LEU A 85 13.97 1.62 -33.54
CA LEU A 85 14.30 2.85 -34.28
C LEU A 85 15.80 2.93 -34.58
N SER A 86 16.66 2.62 -33.61
CA SER A 86 18.12 2.66 -33.79
C SER A 86 18.65 1.60 -34.76
N GLN A 87 17.95 0.46 -34.89
CA GLN A 87 18.30 -0.62 -35.81
C GLN A 87 17.90 -0.28 -37.25
N HIS A 88 16.76 0.40 -37.45
CA HIS A 88 16.26 0.76 -38.78
C HIS A 88 16.81 2.10 -39.31
N GLY A 89 17.11 3.07 -38.43
CA GLY A 89 17.74 4.34 -38.83
C GLY A 89 19.24 4.25 -39.19
N ARG A 90 19.81 3.04 -39.16
CA ARG A 90 21.21 2.75 -39.54
C ARG A 90 21.36 2.14 -40.94
N ALA A 91 20.30 2.11 -41.75
CA ALA A 91 20.33 1.70 -43.16
C ALA A 91 20.24 2.91 -44.10
#